data_AF-A0A0Q6ZB64-F1
#
_entry.id   AF-A0A0Q6ZB64-F1
#
_cell.length_a   1.000
_cell.length_b   1.000
_cell.length_c   1.000
_cell.angle_alpha   90.00
_cell.angle_beta   90.00
_cell.angle_gamma   90.00
#
_symmetry.space_group_name_H-M   'P 1'
#
loop_
_entity.id
_entity.type
_entity.pdbx_description
1 polymer ?
#
loop_
_entity_poly.entity_id
_entity_poly.type
_entity_poly.pdbx_seq_one_letter_code
_entity_poly.pdbx_strand_id
1 'polypeptide(L)'
;MRVGDGCFLELIAINPDESPTRPRWFSFDEPATRRRLAEWPRPLCWVVGTDSLDDIVRTSPIDLGEIVKFQRGERSWRLTVPADGHLPEQGLLPAFIEWSPGPHPSASQQDLGIRLRRIVLTTPEPARLLSTLKILNIDSLADVKQGPTHLGFEFDTASGPITLA
;
A
#
# COMPACT_ATOMS: atom_id res chain seq x y z
N MET A 1 -7.35 -9.27 -7.36
CA MET A 1 -6.86 -9.79 -8.66
C MET A 1 -5.34 -9.98 -8.59
N ARG A 2 -4.79 -11.12 -9.05
CA ARG A 2 -3.34 -11.37 -9.03
C ARG A 2 -2.64 -10.48 -10.07
N VAL A 3 -1.52 -9.86 -9.67
CA VAL A 3 -0.67 -9.05 -10.57
C VAL A 3 0.79 -9.48 -10.57
N GLY A 4 1.08 -10.66 -10.02
CA GLY A 4 2.41 -11.25 -9.93
C GLY A 4 2.43 -12.33 -8.86
N ASP A 5 3.52 -13.07 -8.77
CA ASP A 5 3.71 -14.04 -7.68
C ASP A 5 3.86 -13.28 -6.36
N GLY A 6 3.05 -13.64 -5.36
CA GLY A 6 3.00 -12.89 -4.10
C GLY A 6 2.33 -11.49 -4.20
N CYS A 7 1.83 -11.07 -5.36
CA CYS A 7 1.33 -9.71 -5.57
C CYS A 7 -0.13 -9.67 -6.06
N PHE A 8 -0.91 -8.74 -5.52
CA PHE A 8 -2.29 -8.54 -5.95
C PHE A 8 -2.76 -7.09 -5.80
N LEU A 9 -3.84 -6.75 -6.52
CA LEU A 9 -4.59 -5.52 -6.30
C LEU A 9 -5.77 -5.78 -5.36
N GLU A 10 -5.86 -4.95 -4.32
CA GLU A 10 -6.99 -4.86 -3.41
C GLU A 10 -7.84 -3.64 -3.77
N LEU A 11 -9.15 -3.85 -3.94
CA LEU A 11 -10.13 -2.78 -4.04
C LEU A 11 -10.77 -2.63 -2.66
N ILE A 12 -10.74 -1.42 -2.13
CA ILE A 12 -11.23 -1.11 -0.79
C ILE A 12 -12.15 0.12 -0.83
N ALA A 13 -13.22 0.06 -0.06
CA ALA A 13 -14.22 1.10 0.04
C ALA A 13 -14.78 1.19 1.46
N ILE A 14 -15.37 2.34 1.80
CA ILE A 14 -16.06 2.55 3.07
C ILE A 14 -17.37 1.74 3.06
N ASN A 15 -17.60 0.95 4.11
CA ASN A 15 -18.91 0.39 4.39
C ASN A 15 -19.84 1.51 4.92
N PRO A 16 -20.90 1.91 4.20
CA PRO A 16 -21.78 3.01 4.63
C PRO A 16 -22.67 2.65 5.82
N ASP A 17 -22.89 1.36 6.07
CA ASP A 17 -23.80 0.87 7.11
C ASP A 17 -23.10 0.68 8.47
N GLU A 18 -21.78 0.89 8.53
CA GLU A 18 -20.99 0.75 9.75
C GLU A 18 -20.37 2.06 10.20
N SER A 19 -20.50 2.33 11.50
CA SER A 19 -19.82 3.45 12.16
C SER A 19 -18.42 3.02 12.59
N PRO A 20 -17.38 3.81 12.28
CA PRO A 20 -16.02 3.43 12.58
C PRO A 20 -15.75 3.62 14.09
N THR A 21 -15.07 2.67 14.73
CA THR A 21 -14.66 2.75 16.14
C THR A 21 -13.30 3.45 16.34
N ARG A 22 -12.62 3.77 15.23
CA ARG A 22 -11.36 4.52 15.15
C ARG A 22 -11.31 5.27 13.80
N PRO A 23 -10.41 6.24 13.60
CA PRO A 23 -10.20 6.82 12.28
C PRO A 23 -9.98 5.75 11.21
N ARG A 24 -10.67 5.87 10.08
CA ARG A 24 -10.54 4.96 8.95
C ARG A 24 -9.16 5.11 8.33
N TRP A 25 -8.49 3.99 8.10
CA TRP A 25 -7.14 3.98 7.56
C TRP A 25 -7.13 4.40 6.09
N PHE A 26 -5.94 4.49 5.52
CA PHE A 26 -5.71 4.88 4.14
C PHE A 26 -6.21 6.31 3.85
N SER A 27 -6.17 7.18 4.87
CA SER A 27 -6.61 8.57 4.80
C SER A 27 -8.09 8.73 4.39
N PHE A 28 -8.93 7.71 4.60
CA PHE A 28 -10.33 7.74 4.11
C PHE A 28 -11.20 8.81 4.75
N ASP A 29 -10.87 9.27 5.95
CA ASP A 29 -11.61 10.34 6.62
C ASP A 29 -11.10 11.74 6.23
N GLU A 30 -9.96 11.85 5.52
CA GLU A 30 -9.42 13.14 5.09
C GLU A 30 -10.27 13.79 3.99
N PRO A 31 -10.64 15.09 4.11
CA PRO A 31 -11.46 15.76 3.10
C PRO A 31 -10.86 15.75 1.68
N ALA A 32 -9.54 15.85 1.55
CA ALA A 32 -8.87 15.82 0.26
C ALA A 32 -8.99 14.43 -0.40
N THR A 33 -8.81 13.36 0.37
CA THR A 33 -8.97 11.98 -0.12
C THR A 33 -10.41 11.69 -0.50
N ARG A 34 -11.39 12.08 0.34
CA ARG A 34 -12.81 11.92 0.03
C ARG A 34 -13.23 12.63 -1.26
N ARG A 35 -12.77 13.87 -1.48
CA ARG A 35 -13.02 14.61 -2.73
C ARG A 35 -12.46 13.89 -3.94
N ARG A 36 -11.21 13.42 -3.88
CA ARG A 36 -10.55 12.70 -5.00
C ARG A 36 -11.28 11.40 -5.36
N LEU A 37 -11.74 10.66 -4.35
CA LEU A 37 -12.42 9.37 -4.51
C LEU A 37 -13.89 9.51 -4.93
N ALA A 38 -14.53 10.65 -4.66
CA ALA A 38 -15.88 10.93 -5.14
C ALA A 38 -15.95 11.09 -6.67
N GLU A 39 -14.83 11.43 -7.32
CA GLU A 39 -14.74 11.56 -8.77
C GLU A 39 -14.48 10.21 -9.46
N TRP A 40 -13.51 9.44 -8.96
CA TRP A 40 -13.09 8.16 -9.56
C TRP A 40 -12.27 7.31 -8.58
N PRO A 41 -12.29 5.95 -8.66
CA PRO A 41 -11.38 5.09 -7.91
C PRO A 41 -9.91 5.33 -8.31
N ARG A 42 -9.02 5.49 -7.32
CA ARG A 42 -7.60 5.78 -7.58
C ARG A 42 -6.70 5.00 -6.62
N PRO A 43 -5.42 4.80 -6.98
CA PRO A 43 -4.46 4.26 -6.03
C PRO A 43 -4.28 5.21 -4.83
N LEU A 44 -4.30 4.64 -3.63
CA LEU A 44 -4.08 5.40 -2.39
C LEU A 44 -2.70 5.12 -1.82
N CYS A 45 -2.30 3.85 -1.81
CA CYS A 45 -1.05 3.38 -1.23
C CYS A 45 -0.65 2.05 -1.85
N TRP A 46 0.43 1.50 -1.32
CA TRP A 46 0.93 0.16 -1.58
C TRP A 46 1.29 -0.50 -0.25
N VAL A 47 1.34 -1.83 -0.26
CA VAL A 47 1.58 -2.62 0.96
C VAL A 47 2.69 -3.62 0.68
N VAL A 48 3.67 -3.68 1.57
CA VAL A 48 4.84 -4.58 1.43
C VAL A 48 4.78 -5.68 2.47
N GLY A 49 4.91 -6.93 2.00
CA GLY A 49 5.03 -8.10 2.86
C GLY A 49 6.38 -8.15 3.56
N THR A 50 6.40 -8.56 4.83
CA THR A 50 7.61 -8.80 5.63
C THR A 50 7.45 -10.06 6.47
N ASP A 51 8.57 -10.69 6.83
CA ASP A 51 8.62 -11.82 7.77
C ASP A 51 8.69 -11.35 9.23
N SER A 52 9.01 -10.07 9.46
CA SER A 52 9.10 -9.49 10.81
C SER A 52 8.66 -8.02 10.80
N LEU A 53 7.41 -7.80 11.20
CA LEU A 53 6.84 -6.45 11.31
C LEU A 53 7.48 -5.65 12.46
N ASP A 54 7.83 -6.34 13.55
CA ASP A 54 8.47 -5.73 14.71
C ASP A 54 9.85 -5.14 14.37
N ASP A 55 10.62 -5.80 13.50
CA ASP A 55 11.93 -5.30 13.05
C ASP A 55 11.79 -4.09 12.12
N ILE A 56 10.79 -4.11 11.23
CA ILE A 56 10.48 -2.99 10.34
C ILE A 56 10.10 -1.75 11.15
N VAL A 57 9.18 -1.89 12.12
CA VAL A 57 8.76 -0.77 12.99
C VAL A 57 9.93 -0.24 13.80
N ARG A 58 10.80 -1.12 14.34
CA ARG A 58 11.98 -0.70 15.10
C ARG A 58 13.01 0.06 14.25
N THR A 59 13.14 -0.29 12.98
CA THR A 59 14.18 0.25 12.08
C THR A 59 13.71 1.50 11.32
N SER A 60 12.39 1.68 11.18
CA SER A 60 11.82 2.76 10.40
C SER A 60 12.19 4.14 10.96
N PRO A 61 12.68 5.07 10.12
CA PRO A 61 12.92 6.46 10.53
C PRO A 61 11.62 7.29 10.58
N ILE A 62 10.50 6.72 10.12
CA ILE A 62 9.17 7.33 10.10
C ILE A 62 8.25 6.49 10.99
N ASP A 63 7.38 7.14 11.75
CA ASP A 63 6.35 6.45 12.52
C ASP A 63 5.38 5.73 11.56
N LEU A 64 5.40 4.40 11.60
CA LEU A 64 4.52 3.54 10.80
C LEU A 64 3.17 3.29 11.50
N GLY A 65 3.02 3.78 12.73
CA GLY A 65 1.87 3.51 13.58
C GLY A 65 1.98 2.20 14.35
N GLU A 66 0.84 1.77 14.89
CA GLU A 66 0.74 0.56 15.69
C GLU A 66 0.67 -0.70 14.84
N ILE A 67 1.15 -1.82 15.40
CA ILE A 67 0.94 -3.15 14.82
C ILE A 67 -0.44 -3.65 15.25
N VAL A 68 -1.35 -3.75 14.30
CA VAL A 68 -2.72 -4.24 14.54
C VAL A 68 -2.88 -5.64 13.96
N LYS A 69 -3.52 -6.52 14.72
CA LYS A 69 -3.84 -7.90 14.29
C LYS A 69 -5.21 -7.93 13.64
N PHE A 70 -5.30 -8.62 12.51
CA PHE A 70 -6.52 -8.77 11.73
C PHE A 70 -6.84 -10.23 11.49
N GLN A 71 -8.13 -10.48 11.30
CA GLN A 71 -8.64 -11.77 10.89
C GLN A 71 -9.82 -11.61 9.93
N ARG A 72 -9.86 -12.43 8.87
CA ARG A 72 -10.97 -12.50 7.92
C ARG A 72 -11.16 -13.95 7.51
N GLY A 73 -12.20 -14.59 8.04
CA GLY A 73 -12.34 -16.05 7.97
C GLY A 73 -11.14 -16.74 8.62
N GLU A 74 -10.56 -17.70 7.92
CA GLU A 74 -9.36 -18.45 8.36
C GLU A 74 -8.05 -17.69 8.19
N ARG A 75 -8.07 -16.49 7.59
CA ARG A 75 -6.85 -15.71 7.36
C ARG A 75 -6.60 -14.75 8.50
N SER A 76 -5.37 -14.71 8.99
CA SER A 76 -4.89 -13.71 9.94
C SER A 76 -3.59 -13.06 9.47
N TRP A 77 -3.41 -11.79 9.84
CA TRP A 77 -2.21 -11.02 9.52
C TRP A 77 -2.02 -9.87 10.51
N ARG A 78 -0.83 -9.27 10.50
CA ARG A 78 -0.50 -8.04 11.19
C ARG A 78 -0.27 -6.94 10.17
N LEU A 79 -0.68 -5.71 10.47
CA LEU A 79 -0.46 -4.53 9.61
C LEU A 79 -0.02 -3.35 10.47
N THR A 80 0.87 -2.51 9.93
CA THR A 80 1.17 -1.18 10.51
C THR A 80 0.04 -0.20 10.20
N VAL A 81 -0.51 0.45 11.23
CA VAL A 81 -1.65 1.36 11.10
C VAL A 81 -1.42 2.63 11.93
N PRO A 82 -1.27 3.81 11.31
CA PRO A 82 -1.25 5.08 12.04
C PRO A 82 -2.53 5.30 12.85
N ALA A 83 -2.38 5.86 14.06
CA ALA A 83 -3.49 6.03 15.01
C ALA A 83 -4.61 6.94 14.46
N ASP A 84 -4.22 7.95 13.69
CA ASP A 84 -5.10 8.90 12.99
C ASP A 84 -5.54 8.41 11.60
N GLY A 85 -5.09 7.23 11.16
CA GLY A 85 -5.47 6.61 9.89
C GLY A 85 -4.80 7.22 8.65
N HIS A 86 -3.84 8.14 8.80
CA HIS A 86 -3.18 8.77 7.67
C HIS A 86 -2.31 7.78 6.88
N LEU A 87 -2.00 8.15 5.64
CA LEU A 87 -0.99 7.48 4.83
C LEU A 87 0.37 8.16 4.99
N PRO A 88 1.39 7.49 5.53
CA PRO A 88 2.72 8.07 5.65
C PRO A 88 3.25 8.55 4.30
N GLU A 89 3.87 9.73 4.29
CA GLU A 89 4.35 10.38 3.06
C GLU A 89 3.26 10.50 1.97
N GLN A 90 2.00 10.72 2.37
CA GLN A 90 0.85 10.80 1.45
C GLN A 90 0.68 9.54 0.56
N GLY A 91 1.07 8.38 1.09
CA GLY A 91 0.99 7.09 0.40
C GLY A 91 2.24 6.70 -0.38
N LEU A 92 3.28 7.55 -0.40
CA LEU A 92 4.57 7.21 -1.01
C LEU A 92 5.36 6.19 -0.19
N LEU A 93 5.20 6.18 1.13
CA LEU A 93 5.73 5.12 1.98
C LEU A 93 4.65 4.04 2.17
N PRO A 94 4.96 2.75 1.97
CA PRO A 94 3.97 1.70 2.05
C PRO A 94 3.57 1.41 3.50
N ALA A 95 2.39 0.81 3.67
CA ALA A 95 2.10 0.05 4.88
C ALA A 95 2.85 -1.30 4.82
N PHE A 96 3.14 -1.88 5.97
CA PHE A 96 3.79 -3.19 6.05
C PHE A 96 2.84 -4.23 6.61
N ILE A 97 2.85 -5.41 5.99
CA ILE A 97 1.98 -6.53 6.33
C ILE A 97 2.81 -7.78 6.63
N GLU A 98 2.43 -8.50 7.67
CA GLU A 98 2.98 -9.81 7.98
C GLU A 98 1.84 -10.83 8.01
N TRP A 99 1.85 -11.75 7.05
CA TRP A 99 0.86 -12.81 6.96
C TRP A 99 1.18 -13.91 7.96
N SER A 100 0.16 -14.51 8.57
CA SER A 100 0.35 -15.77 9.31
C SER A 100 0.79 -16.89 8.36
N PRO A 101 1.49 -17.94 8.85
CA PRO A 101 1.95 -19.05 8.03
C PRO A 101 0.82 -19.68 7.21
N GLY A 102 1.10 -20.00 5.94
CA GLY A 102 0.12 -20.57 5.02
C GLY A 102 0.29 -20.08 3.58
N PRO A 103 -0.62 -20.45 2.67
CA PRO A 103 -0.58 -19.97 1.29
C PRO A 103 -0.82 -18.46 1.25
N HIS A 104 0.04 -17.75 0.52
CA HIS A 104 -0.12 -16.31 0.33
C HIS A 104 -1.49 -15.98 -0.31
N PRO A 105 -2.19 -14.92 0.11
CA PRO A 105 -3.53 -14.59 -0.40
C PRO A 105 -3.64 -14.47 -1.92
N SER A 106 -2.58 -14.04 -2.60
CA SER A 106 -2.56 -13.94 -4.06
C SER A 106 -2.65 -15.30 -4.77
N ALA A 107 -2.30 -16.41 -4.12
CA ALA A 107 -2.34 -17.75 -4.72
C ALA A 107 -3.77 -18.20 -5.05
N SER A 108 -4.77 -17.72 -4.31
CA SER A 108 -6.18 -18.01 -4.55
C SER A 108 -6.87 -16.97 -5.43
N GLN A 109 -6.16 -15.96 -5.93
CA GLN A 109 -6.76 -14.90 -6.72
C GLN A 109 -6.73 -15.23 -8.21
N GLN A 110 -7.77 -14.77 -8.92
CA GLN A 110 -7.84 -14.91 -10.36
C GLN A 110 -6.65 -14.22 -11.03
N ASP A 111 -6.01 -14.95 -11.95
CA ASP A 111 -5.00 -14.41 -12.85
C ASP A 111 -5.68 -13.99 -14.17
N LEU A 112 -5.66 -12.70 -14.45
CA LEU A 112 -6.21 -12.11 -15.67
C LEU A 112 -5.13 -11.74 -16.69
N GLY A 113 -3.90 -12.23 -16.53
CA GLY A 113 -2.76 -11.87 -17.38
C GLY A 113 -2.22 -10.46 -17.14
N ILE A 114 -2.63 -9.81 -16.06
CA ILE A 114 -2.14 -8.48 -15.65
C ILE A 114 -0.90 -8.66 -14.79
N ARG A 115 0.16 -7.89 -15.06
CA ARG A 115 1.41 -7.96 -14.29
C ARG A 115 1.81 -6.57 -13.83
N LEU A 116 2.09 -6.40 -12.53
CA LEU A 116 2.70 -5.18 -12.01
C LEU A 116 4.13 -5.13 -12.55
N ARG A 117 4.42 -4.09 -13.33
CA ARG A 117 5.74 -3.86 -13.90
C ARG A 117 6.57 -2.96 -12.99
N ARG A 118 5.96 -1.92 -12.43
CA ARG A 118 6.68 -0.90 -11.66
C ARG A 118 5.76 -0.08 -10.76
N ILE A 119 6.29 0.31 -9.61
CA ILE A 119 5.74 1.37 -8.75
C ILE A 119 6.55 2.63 -9.02
N VAL A 120 5.89 3.76 -9.28
CA VAL A 120 6.52 5.05 -9.57
C VAL A 120 6.12 6.05 -8.48
N LEU A 121 7.10 6.59 -7.80
CA LEU A 121 6.94 7.58 -6.73
C LEU A 121 7.57 8.89 -7.20
N THR A 122 6.79 9.96 -7.18
CA THR A 122 7.31 11.32 -7.45
C THR A 122 7.21 12.15 -6.18
N THR A 123 8.25 12.89 -5.85
CA THR A 123 8.30 13.76 -4.66
C THR A 123 9.24 14.94 -4.87
N PRO A 124 9.02 16.10 -4.22
CA PRO A 124 9.96 17.22 -4.29
C PRO A 124 11.36 16.87 -3.76
N GLU A 125 11.45 15.89 -2.85
CA GLU A 125 12.67 15.48 -2.14
C GLU A 125 13.00 13.98 -2.35
N PRO A 126 13.37 13.55 -3.58
CA PRO A 126 13.55 12.13 -3.89
C PRO A 126 14.67 11.47 -3.09
N ALA A 127 15.74 12.21 -2.76
CA ALA A 127 16.85 11.70 -1.97
C ALA A 127 16.43 11.32 -0.54
N ARG A 128 15.52 12.08 0.07
CA ARG A 128 14.98 11.78 1.41
C ARG A 128 14.15 10.51 1.38
N LEU A 129 13.21 10.41 0.43
CA LEU A 129 12.37 9.22 0.28
C LEU A 129 13.20 7.96 -0.04
N LEU A 130 14.16 8.05 -0.97
CA LEU A 130 15.05 6.93 -1.30
C LEU A 130 15.87 6.47 -0.09
N SER A 131 16.36 7.40 0.74
CA SER A 131 17.10 7.05 1.95
C SER A 131 16.22 6.27 2.94
N THR A 132 14.98 6.69 3.12
CA THR A 132 13.99 5.96 3.93
C THR A 132 13.71 4.56 3.37
N LEU A 133 13.46 4.43 2.06
CA LEU A 133 13.19 3.14 1.42
C LEU A 133 14.39 2.17 1.55
N LYS A 134 15.62 2.69 1.49
CA LYS A 134 16.85 1.90 1.70
C LYS A 134 16.98 1.40 3.13
N ILE A 135 16.70 2.24 4.13
CA ILE A 135 16.70 1.83 5.54
C ILE A 135 15.70 0.69 5.77
N LEU A 136 14.58 0.72 5.06
CA LEU A 136 13.52 -0.29 5.11
C LEU A 136 13.76 -1.47 4.14
N ASN A 137 14.88 -1.49 3.40
CA ASN A 137 15.25 -2.52 2.43
C ASN A 137 14.18 -2.79 1.34
N ILE A 138 13.54 -1.74 0.84
CA ILE A 138 12.48 -1.78 -0.18
C ILE A 138 12.71 -0.81 -1.34
N ASP A 139 13.90 -0.21 -1.44
CA ASP A 139 14.22 0.78 -2.48
C ASP A 139 14.20 0.19 -3.90
N SER A 140 14.40 -1.12 -4.05
CA SER A 140 14.28 -1.80 -5.34
C SER A 140 12.84 -1.99 -5.81
N LEU A 141 11.83 -1.78 -4.96
CA LEU A 141 10.42 -2.02 -5.30
C LEU A 141 9.78 -0.86 -6.07
N ALA A 142 10.39 0.33 -6.05
CA ALA A 142 9.82 1.52 -6.65
C ALA A 142 10.87 2.46 -7.28
N ASP A 143 10.52 3.04 -8.41
CA ASP A 143 11.28 4.12 -9.04
C ASP A 143 10.91 5.45 -8.37
N VAL A 144 11.90 6.14 -7.79
CA VAL A 144 11.69 7.46 -7.18
C VAL A 144 12.20 8.57 -8.10
N LYS A 145 11.35 9.57 -8.38
CA LYS A 145 11.63 10.70 -9.27
C LYS A 145 11.35 12.04 -8.58
N GLN A 146 12.02 13.10 -9.04
CA GLN A 146 11.74 14.45 -8.58
C GLN A 146 10.46 15.01 -9.24
N GLY A 147 9.60 15.66 -8.47
CA GLY A 147 8.41 16.35 -8.97
C GLY A 147 7.31 16.50 -7.90
N PRO A 148 6.07 16.85 -8.26
CA PRO A 148 4.96 16.88 -7.31
C PRO A 148 4.70 15.51 -6.67
N THR A 149 4.23 15.49 -5.42
CA THR A 149 3.87 14.25 -4.72
C THR A 149 2.86 13.44 -5.52
N HIS A 150 3.25 12.22 -5.92
CA HIS A 150 2.43 11.37 -6.77
C HIS A 150 2.82 9.90 -6.64
N LEU A 151 1.82 9.02 -6.57
CA LEU A 151 1.94 7.57 -6.57
C LEU A 151 1.36 7.01 -7.87
N GLY A 152 2.12 6.19 -8.58
CA GLY A 152 1.66 5.53 -9.79
C GLY A 152 2.08 4.06 -9.86
N PHE A 153 1.33 3.28 -10.61
CA PHE A 153 1.55 1.87 -10.84
C PHE A 153 1.47 1.56 -12.33
N GLU A 154 2.52 0.99 -12.90
CA GLU A 154 2.56 0.55 -14.29
C GLU A 154 2.28 -0.95 -14.35
N PHE A 155 1.34 -1.34 -15.21
CA PHE A 155 0.98 -2.74 -15.42
C PHE A 155 1.12 -3.12 -16.89
N ASP A 156 1.59 -4.34 -17.14
CA ASP A 156 1.46 -4.99 -18.44
C ASP A 156 0.11 -5.71 -18.51
N THR A 157 -0.61 -5.54 -19.63
CA THR A 157 -1.90 -6.19 -19.91
C THR A 157 -1.91 -6.73 -21.34
N ALA A 158 -2.90 -7.57 -21.67
CA ALA A 158 -3.10 -8.08 -23.02
C ALA A 158 -3.33 -6.96 -24.08
N SER A 159 -3.82 -5.79 -23.65
CA SER A 159 -4.06 -4.63 -24.53
C SER A 159 -2.89 -3.64 -24.56
N GLY A 160 -1.77 -3.96 -23.90
CA GLY A 160 -0.61 -3.08 -23.76
C GLY A 160 -0.43 -2.55 -22.34
N PRO A 161 0.63 -1.76 -22.10
CA PRO A 161 0.90 -1.21 -20.78
C PRO A 161 -0.13 -0.16 -20.38
N ILE A 162 -0.53 -0.17 -19.11
CA ILE A 162 -1.41 0.83 -18.51
C ILE A 162 -0.77 1.43 -17.26
N THR A 163 -1.12 2.68 -16.95
CA THR A 163 -0.72 3.34 -15.70
C THR A 163 -1.96 3.66 -14.88
N LEU A 164 -1.95 3.29 -13.60
CA LEU A 164 -2.90 3.75 -12.60
C LEU A 164 -2.23 4.79 -11.71
N ALA A 165 -2.89 5.93 -11.52
CA ALA A 165 -2.38 7.11 -10.82
C ALA A 165 -3.54 7.90 -10.20
#